data_AF-A0A9W6WTT8-F1
#
_entry.id   AF-A0A9W6WTT8-F1
#
_cell.length_a   1.000
_cell.length_b   1.000
_cell.length_c   1.000
_cell.angle_alpha   90.00
_cell.angle_beta   90.00
_cell.angle_gamma   90.00
#
_symmetry.space_group_name_H-M   'P 1'
#
loop_
_entity.id
_entity.type
_entity.pdbx_description
1 polymer ?
#
loop_
_entity_poly.entity_id
_entity_poly.type
_entity_poly.pdbx_seq_one_letter_code
_entity_poly.pdbx_strand_id
1 'polypeptide(L)'
;MAGWRLVVFFYHVDNYEDFQSVADKIELLACSDVEGMTFDGMSDIERFVFPVLNASTPSVSANVSHLVNTSGWTDTQVFVCADDESAPTETLTFTGSMEVRNPYGLLPAVLYGMLPFSAFLTIGYTILDVFFVVLLIRYRRQLLSLHWGILLILVMGTAASAVWFYAFYRMNKTGEPVCCPYPTTFLIAVILDVSFLGFL
;
A
#
# COMPACT_ATOMS: atom_id res chain seq x y z
N MET A 1 29.97 11.79 -1.60
CA MET A 1 28.60 12.32 -1.70
C MET A 1 28.45 13.70 -1.01
N ALA A 2 29.51 14.48 -0.84
CA ALA A 2 29.33 15.92 -0.62
C ALA A 2 28.90 16.53 -1.97
N GLY A 3 27.87 17.37 -1.98
CA GLY A 3 27.28 17.90 -3.22
C GLY A 3 26.17 17.02 -3.82
N TRP A 4 25.42 16.30 -2.96
CA TRP A 4 24.22 15.55 -3.37
C TRP A 4 23.02 16.07 -2.57
N ARG A 5 21.84 15.98 -3.16
CA ARG A 5 20.58 16.41 -2.56
C ARG A 5 19.47 15.39 -2.82
N LEU A 6 18.68 15.15 -1.79
CA LEU A 6 17.44 14.39 -1.88
C LEU A 6 16.31 15.37 -2.21
N VAL A 7 15.60 15.14 -3.30
CA VAL A 7 14.48 15.96 -3.73
C VAL A 7 13.20 15.13 -3.64
N VAL A 8 12.24 15.61 -2.85
CA VAL A 8 10.89 15.05 -2.80
C VAL A 8 9.98 15.99 -3.58
N PHE A 9 9.32 15.45 -4.59
CA PHE A 9 8.51 16.20 -5.53
C PHE A 9 7.06 15.72 -5.49
N PHE A 10 6.14 16.63 -5.23
CA PHE A 10 4.70 16.40 -5.26
C PHE A 10 4.10 17.16 -6.43
N TYR A 11 3.18 16.51 -7.12
CA TYR A 11 2.42 17.16 -8.19
C TYR A 11 1.04 16.53 -8.35
N HIS A 12 0.10 17.37 -8.76
CA HIS A 12 -1.26 17.01 -9.08
C HIS A 12 -1.52 17.05 -10.58
N VAL A 13 -2.29 16.09 -11.06
CA VAL A 13 -2.70 15.96 -12.46
C VAL A 13 -4.16 15.53 -12.54
N ASP A 14 -4.90 16.17 -13.44
CA ASP A 14 -6.32 15.87 -13.66
C ASP A 14 -6.54 14.61 -14.50
N ASN A 15 -5.68 14.35 -15.49
CA ASN A 15 -5.84 13.27 -16.47
C ASN A 15 -4.64 12.31 -16.54
N TYR A 16 -4.90 11.09 -17.02
CA TYR A 16 -3.87 10.07 -17.20
C TYR A 16 -2.86 10.40 -18.32
N GLU A 17 -3.31 11.05 -19.41
CA GLU A 17 -2.44 11.43 -20.52
C GLU A 17 -1.40 12.46 -20.09
N ASP A 18 -1.84 13.45 -19.30
CA ASP A 18 -0.97 14.45 -18.69
C ASP A 18 0.01 13.78 -17.71
N PHE A 19 -0.45 12.79 -16.94
CA PHE A 19 0.39 12.04 -16.02
C PHE A 19 1.53 11.32 -16.75
N GLN A 20 1.24 10.61 -17.86
CA GLN A 20 2.28 9.95 -18.65
C GLN A 20 3.28 10.95 -19.23
N SER A 21 2.80 12.06 -19.78
CA SER A 21 3.64 13.11 -20.37
C SER A 21 4.59 13.74 -19.35
N VAL A 22 4.12 13.92 -18.11
CA VAL A 22 4.87 14.49 -17.00
C VAL A 22 5.87 13.47 -16.42
N ALA A 23 5.44 12.22 -16.21
CA ALA A 23 6.25 11.19 -15.55
C ALA A 23 7.58 10.91 -16.28
N ASP A 24 7.60 11.00 -17.61
CA ASP A 24 8.83 10.79 -18.40
C ASP A 24 9.82 11.95 -18.33
N LYS A 25 9.38 13.15 -17.89
CA LYS A 25 10.17 14.39 -17.94
C LYS A 25 10.45 15.00 -16.57
N ILE A 26 9.79 14.50 -15.54
CA ILE A 26 9.84 15.08 -14.20
C ILE A 26 11.21 14.94 -13.53
N GLU A 27 12.01 13.93 -13.92
CA GLU A 27 13.40 13.78 -13.45
C GLU A 27 14.26 15.01 -13.79
N LEU A 28 14.12 15.53 -15.02
CA LEU A 28 14.83 16.74 -15.46
C LEU A 28 14.41 17.96 -14.62
N LEU A 29 13.14 18.03 -14.24
CA LEU A 29 12.62 19.11 -13.41
C LEU A 29 13.14 19.00 -11.96
N ALA A 30 13.11 17.79 -11.41
CA ALA A 30 13.47 17.52 -10.03
C ALA A 30 14.94 17.80 -9.73
N CYS A 31 15.84 17.51 -10.68
CA CYS A 31 17.26 17.78 -10.53
C CYS A 31 17.72 19.14 -11.05
N SER A 32 16.86 19.92 -11.70
CA SER A 32 17.19 21.28 -12.13
C SER A 32 17.22 22.29 -10.98
N ASP A 33 18.09 23.29 -11.10
CA ASP A 33 18.16 24.43 -10.15
C ASP A 33 17.07 25.48 -10.38
N VAL A 34 16.26 25.34 -11.43
CA VAL A 34 15.23 26.32 -11.76
C VAL A 34 14.00 26.11 -10.89
N GLU A 35 13.69 27.10 -10.06
CA GLU A 35 12.45 27.13 -9.28
C GLU A 35 11.26 27.52 -10.17
N GLY A 36 10.12 26.83 -9.99
CA GLY A 36 8.86 27.21 -10.62
C GLY A 36 8.66 26.76 -12.07
N MET A 37 9.44 25.81 -12.57
CA MET A 37 9.07 25.15 -13.83
C MET A 37 7.84 24.28 -13.60
N THR A 38 6.85 24.42 -14.48
CA THR A 38 5.60 23.65 -14.48
C THR A 38 5.42 23.02 -15.85
N PHE A 39 5.06 21.75 -15.90
CA PHE A 39 4.59 21.14 -17.16
C PHE A 39 3.11 21.43 -17.37
N ASP A 40 2.69 21.45 -18.63
CA ASP A 40 1.29 21.63 -18.98
C ASP A 40 0.46 20.48 -18.37
N GLY A 41 -0.67 20.81 -17.74
CA GLY A 41 -1.51 19.85 -17.00
C GLY A 41 -1.05 19.53 -15.57
N MET A 42 0.05 20.13 -15.09
CA MET A 42 0.52 19.99 -13.71
C MET A 42 -0.01 21.11 -12.82
N SER A 43 -0.53 20.76 -11.64
CA SER A 43 -0.97 21.71 -10.62
C SER A 43 -0.48 21.28 -9.23
N ASP A 44 -0.63 22.17 -8.24
CA ASP A 44 -0.29 21.92 -6.82
C ASP A 44 1.12 21.32 -6.61
N ILE A 45 2.12 22.03 -7.12
CA ILE A 45 3.50 21.54 -7.19
C ILE A 45 4.24 21.94 -5.92
N GLU A 46 4.78 20.95 -5.20
CA GLU A 46 5.63 21.19 -4.05
C GLU A 46 6.96 20.45 -4.22
N ARG A 47 8.06 21.20 -4.09
CA ARG A 47 9.43 20.68 -4.17
C ARG A 47 10.14 20.87 -2.84
N PHE A 48 10.58 19.78 -2.24
CA PHE A 48 11.36 19.79 -1.01
C PHE A 48 12.77 19.28 -1.28
N VAL A 49 13.78 20.08 -0.96
CA VAL A 49 15.18 19.78 -1.23
C VAL A 49 15.94 19.62 0.09
N PHE A 50 16.63 18.49 0.24
CA PHE A 50 17.40 18.15 1.43
C PHE A 50 18.85 17.84 1.07
N PRO A 51 19.81 18.74 1.38
CA PRO A 51 21.21 18.53 1.04
C PRO A 51 21.89 17.49 1.94
N VAL A 52 22.80 16.70 1.37
CA VAL A 52 23.66 15.75 2.10
C VAL A 52 24.83 16.51 2.72
N LEU A 53 24.71 16.82 4.02
CA LEU A 53 25.67 17.68 4.73
C LEU A 53 27.01 16.99 5.05
N ASN A 54 27.02 15.66 5.20
CA ASN A 54 28.15 14.95 5.80
C ASN A 54 28.95 14.15 4.76
N ALA A 55 30.23 14.51 4.59
CA ALA A 55 31.11 13.90 3.59
C ALA A 55 31.65 12.51 4.00
N SER A 56 31.68 12.21 5.31
CA SER A 56 32.26 10.99 5.87
C SER A 56 31.25 9.84 5.99
N THR A 57 30.00 10.13 6.35
CA THR A 57 28.86 9.21 6.34
C THR A 57 27.63 9.93 5.75
N PRO A 58 27.42 9.85 4.42
CA PRO A 58 26.34 10.57 3.75
C PRO A 58 24.98 9.91 4.02
N SER A 59 24.29 10.38 5.06
CA SER A 59 22.91 9.98 5.39
C SER A 59 22.02 11.21 5.42
N VAL A 60 20.84 11.13 4.81
CA VAL A 60 19.81 12.17 4.85
C VAL A 60 18.50 11.55 5.31
N SER A 61 17.84 12.19 6.27
CA SER A 61 16.49 11.87 6.71
C SER A 61 15.60 13.07 6.47
N ALA A 62 14.55 12.88 5.69
CA ALA A 62 13.55 13.90 5.42
C ALA A 62 12.18 13.42 5.91
N ASN A 63 11.41 14.33 6.49
CA ASN A 63 10.00 14.11 6.80
C ASN A 63 9.21 15.22 6.12
N VAL A 64 8.28 14.82 5.24
CA VAL A 64 7.46 15.74 4.45
C VAL A 64 6.01 15.29 4.55
N SER A 65 5.11 16.26 4.69
CA SER A 65 3.68 16.06 4.71
C SER A 65 3.03 16.95 3.67
N HIS A 66 2.19 16.38 2.82
CA HIS A 66 1.43 17.09 1.80
C HIS A 66 -0.07 16.89 2.04
N LEU A 67 -0.85 17.95 1.98
CA LEU A 67 -2.29 17.91 2.21
C LEU A 67 -3.03 17.86 0.88
N VAL A 68 -3.58 16.68 0.55
CA VAL A 68 -4.36 16.50 -0.68
C VAL A 68 -5.75 17.12 -0.49
N ASN A 69 -6.00 18.27 -1.13
CA ASN A 69 -7.28 19.01 -1.04
C ASN A 69 -8.14 18.89 -2.31
N THR A 70 -7.54 18.49 -3.43
CA THR A 70 -8.21 18.31 -4.73
C THR A 70 -8.40 16.83 -5.05
N SER A 71 -9.47 16.52 -5.78
CA SER A 71 -9.69 15.18 -6.35
C SER A 71 -8.92 15.07 -7.66
N GLY A 72 -8.20 13.96 -7.86
CA GLY A 72 -7.43 13.71 -9.07
C GLY A 72 -6.26 12.79 -8.76
N TRP A 73 -5.26 12.76 -9.63
CA TRP A 73 -4.04 11.99 -9.44
C TRP A 73 -3.00 12.88 -8.76
N THR A 74 -2.60 12.53 -7.54
CA THR A 74 -1.49 13.18 -6.85
C THR A 74 -0.39 12.15 -6.71
N ASP A 75 0.77 12.43 -7.30
CA ASP A 75 1.92 11.53 -7.25
C ASP A 75 3.07 12.16 -6.48
N THR A 76 3.90 11.32 -5.89
CA THR A 76 5.06 11.72 -5.10
C THR A 76 6.26 10.93 -5.57
N GLN A 77 7.26 11.65 -6.05
CA GLN A 77 8.49 11.05 -6.54
C GLN A 77 9.69 11.56 -5.75
N VAL A 78 10.62 10.64 -5.49
CA VAL A 78 11.83 10.92 -4.71
C VAL A 78 13.03 10.76 -5.64
N PHE A 79 13.75 11.86 -5.84
CA PHE A 79 14.93 11.92 -6.69
C PHE A 79 16.18 12.14 -5.85
N VAL A 80 17.29 11.56 -6.30
CA VAL A 80 18.61 11.79 -5.72
C VAL A 80 19.44 12.49 -6.78
N CYS A 81 19.69 13.78 -6.58
CA CYS A 81 20.35 14.63 -7.55
C CYS A 81 21.76 15.00 -7.08
N ALA A 82 22.71 15.07 -8.01
CA ALA A 82 24.00 15.68 -7.76
C ALA A 82 23.92 17.20 -8.01
N ASP A 83 24.74 17.97 -7.31
CA ASP A 83 24.91 19.40 -7.57
C ASP A 83 25.78 19.64 -8.83
N ASP A 84 26.59 18.65 -9.23
CA ASP A 84 27.38 18.67 -10.48
C ASP A 84 26.68 17.85 -11.58
N GLU A 85 26.35 18.51 -12.71
CA GLU A 85 25.70 17.91 -13.89
C GLU A 85 26.55 16.82 -14.57
N SER A 86 27.88 16.82 -14.33
CA SER A 86 28.82 15.82 -14.87
C SER A 86 29.05 14.60 -13.96
N ALA A 87 28.38 14.53 -12.80
CA ALA A 87 28.55 13.41 -11.89
C ALA A 87 27.95 12.13 -12.50
N PRO A 88 28.67 10.99 -12.53
CA PRO A 88 28.16 9.75 -13.09
C PRO A 88 27.10 9.13 -12.17
N THR A 89 25.83 9.42 -12.44
CA THR A 89 24.65 8.94 -11.70
C THR A 89 24.47 7.42 -11.81
N GLU A 90 24.99 6.79 -12.87
CA GLU A 90 24.79 5.35 -13.18
C GLU A 90 25.46 4.35 -12.22
N THR A 91 26.30 4.80 -11.29
CA THR A 91 27.07 3.90 -10.40
C THR A 91 26.77 4.05 -8.91
N LEU A 92 25.76 4.86 -8.57
CA LEU A 92 25.49 5.19 -7.17
C LEU A 92 24.59 4.15 -6.50
N THR A 93 25.18 3.38 -5.58
CA THR A 93 24.44 2.47 -4.72
C THR A 93 23.99 3.23 -3.48
N PHE A 94 22.69 3.46 -3.36
CA PHE A 94 22.09 4.00 -2.15
C PHE A 94 21.18 2.95 -1.51
N THR A 95 21.10 2.98 -0.20
CA THR A 95 20.16 2.16 0.57
C THR A 95 19.35 3.11 1.42
N GLY A 96 18.02 3.02 1.30
CA GLY A 96 17.11 3.89 2.00
C GLY A 96 15.85 3.14 2.41
N SER A 97 15.20 3.63 3.44
CA SER A 97 13.85 3.22 3.84
C SER A 97 12.90 4.37 3.60
N MET A 98 11.80 4.12 2.90
CA MET A 98 10.71 5.07 2.75
C MET A 98 9.50 4.56 3.55
N GLU A 99 8.88 5.46 4.32
CA GLU A 99 7.63 5.18 5.03
C GLU A 99 6.59 6.20 4.53
N VAL A 100 5.52 5.69 3.94
CA VAL A 100 4.38 6.51 3.51
C VAL A 100 3.23 6.25 4.46
N ARG A 101 2.73 7.32 5.09
CA ARG A 101 1.69 7.22 6.13
C ARG A 101 0.48 8.06 5.77
N ASN A 102 -0.68 7.42 5.73
CA ASN A 102 -1.98 8.05 5.58
C ASN A 102 -2.53 8.47 6.96
N PRO A 103 -3.47 9.43 7.08
CA PRO A 103 -4.10 9.77 8.36
C PRO A 103 -4.73 8.58 9.09
N TYR A 104 -5.12 7.56 8.32
CA TYR A 104 -5.74 6.33 8.83
C TYR A 104 -4.75 5.18 9.10
N GLY A 105 -3.45 5.39 8.90
CA GLY A 105 -2.40 4.39 9.17
C GLY A 105 -1.44 4.16 7.99
N LEU A 106 -0.76 3.02 8.02
CA LEU A 106 0.23 2.61 7.00
C LEU A 106 -0.41 1.86 5.83
N LEU A 107 -1.70 1.56 5.93
CA LEU A 107 -2.41 0.83 4.89
C LEU A 107 -2.67 1.74 3.67
N PRO A 108 -2.43 1.26 2.43
CA PRO A 108 -2.75 2.01 1.24
C PRO A 108 -4.23 2.40 1.21
N ALA A 109 -4.53 3.63 0.78
CA ALA A 109 -5.88 4.19 0.81
C ALA A 109 -6.91 3.33 0.07
N VAL A 110 -6.53 2.72 -1.06
CA VAL A 110 -7.39 1.83 -1.85
C VAL A 110 -7.80 0.56 -1.08
N LEU A 111 -6.93 0.06 -0.21
CA LEU A 111 -7.21 -1.13 0.61
C LEU A 111 -7.83 -0.81 1.97
N TYR A 112 -7.93 0.48 2.33
CA TYR A 112 -8.50 0.89 3.60
C TYR A 112 -9.94 0.43 3.80
N GLY A 113 -10.77 0.49 2.75
CA GLY A 113 -12.15 0.00 2.81
C GLY A 113 -12.27 -1.51 3.02
N MET A 114 -11.26 -2.29 2.65
CA MET A 114 -11.27 -3.75 2.74
C MET A 114 -11.08 -4.25 4.18
N LEU A 115 -10.40 -3.47 5.04
CA LEU A 115 -10.15 -3.83 6.43
C LEU A 115 -11.44 -3.91 7.27
N PRO A 116 -12.29 -2.88 7.37
CA PRO A 116 -13.55 -2.96 8.12
C PRO A 116 -14.54 -3.93 7.47
N PHE A 117 -14.52 -4.05 6.14
CA PHE A 117 -15.34 -5.01 5.41
C PHE A 117 -15.01 -6.47 5.78
N SER A 118 -13.73 -6.85 5.73
CA SER A 118 -13.28 -8.19 6.13
C SER A 118 -13.56 -8.46 7.60
N ALA A 119 -13.38 -7.48 8.49
CA ALA A 119 -13.74 -7.61 9.90
C ALA A 119 -15.25 -7.92 10.09
N PHE A 120 -16.13 -7.19 9.41
CA PHE A 120 -17.57 -7.40 9.50
C PHE A 120 -17.98 -8.77 8.94
N LEU A 121 -17.38 -9.20 7.82
CA LEU A 121 -17.60 -10.53 7.25
C LEU A 121 -17.18 -11.64 8.23
N THR A 122 -16.00 -11.53 8.84
CA THR A 122 -15.54 -12.53 9.81
C THR A 122 -16.47 -12.59 11.02
N ILE A 123 -16.94 -11.46 11.53
CA ILE A 123 -17.90 -11.42 12.65
C ILE A 123 -19.23 -12.06 12.24
N GLY A 124 -19.77 -11.68 11.08
CA GLY A 124 -21.04 -12.21 10.57
C GLY A 124 -21.00 -13.72 10.39
N TYR A 125 -19.94 -14.23 9.77
CA TYR A 125 -19.77 -15.67 9.61
C TYR A 125 -19.55 -16.39 10.95
N THR A 126 -18.81 -15.80 11.89
CA THR A 126 -18.62 -16.37 13.23
C THR A 126 -19.95 -16.51 13.98
N ILE A 127 -20.82 -15.51 13.90
CA ILE A 127 -22.16 -15.56 14.52
C ILE A 127 -22.99 -16.69 13.90
N LEU A 128 -22.92 -16.82 12.58
CA LEU A 128 -23.65 -17.85 11.86
C LEU A 128 -23.12 -19.25 12.19
N ASP A 129 -21.80 -19.43 12.34
CA ASP A 129 -21.15 -20.65 12.82
C ASP A 129 -21.67 -21.04 14.21
N VAL A 130 -21.67 -20.11 15.16
CA VAL A 130 -22.15 -20.35 16.54
C VAL A 130 -23.63 -20.74 16.52
N PHE A 131 -24.45 -20.02 15.76
CA PHE A 131 -25.86 -20.34 15.62
C PHE A 131 -26.06 -21.74 15.05
N PHE A 132 -25.35 -22.08 13.98
CA PHE A 132 -25.45 -23.37 13.32
C PHE A 132 -24.98 -24.52 14.22
N VAL A 133 -23.87 -24.34 14.94
CA VAL A 133 -23.37 -25.30 15.94
C VAL A 133 -24.39 -25.54 17.05
N VAL A 134 -25.04 -24.48 17.57
CA VAL A 134 -26.10 -24.62 18.58
C VAL A 134 -27.27 -25.43 18.04
N LEU A 135 -27.69 -25.19 16.80
CA LEU A 135 -28.75 -25.97 16.14
C LEU A 135 -28.32 -27.44 16.00
N LEU A 136 -27.09 -27.71 15.57
CA LEU A 136 -26.58 -29.07 15.45
C LEU A 136 -26.57 -29.81 16.78
N ILE A 137 -26.18 -29.14 17.87
CA ILE A 137 -26.18 -29.73 19.22
C ILE A 137 -27.62 -29.99 19.71
N ARG A 138 -28.57 -29.10 19.39
CA ARG A 138 -29.97 -29.25 19.81
C ARG A 138 -30.69 -30.38 19.07
N TYR A 139 -30.42 -30.56 17.78
CA TYR A 139 -31.11 -31.53 16.91
C TYR A 139 -30.25 -32.76 16.52
N ARG A 140 -29.22 -33.08 17.32
CA ARG A 140 -28.25 -34.18 17.08
C ARG A 140 -28.86 -35.49 16.59
N ARG A 141 -30.04 -35.85 17.09
CA ARG A 141 -30.69 -37.14 16.81
C ARG A 141 -31.36 -37.22 15.42
N GLN A 142 -31.53 -36.11 14.72
CA GLN A 142 -32.17 -36.01 13.41
C GLN A 142 -31.21 -35.51 12.32
N LEU A 143 -29.90 -35.50 12.59
CA LEU A 143 -28.92 -34.91 11.68
C LEU A 143 -28.65 -35.80 10.47
N LEU A 144 -28.87 -35.21 9.28
CA LEU A 144 -28.40 -35.74 8.00
C LEU A 144 -26.94 -35.32 7.75
N SER A 145 -26.17 -36.18 7.08
CA SER A 145 -24.75 -35.95 6.71
C SER A 145 -24.51 -34.58 6.06
N LEU A 146 -25.49 -34.07 5.30
CA LEU A 146 -25.44 -32.77 4.61
C LEU A 146 -25.17 -31.58 5.55
N HIS A 147 -25.66 -31.62 6.80
CA HIS A 147 -25.45 -30.51 7.73
C HIS A 147 -23.97 -30.37 8.16
N TRP A 148 -23.22 -31.47 8.17
CA TRP A 148 -21.78 -31.43 8.44
C TRP A 148 -21.00 -30.79 7.28
N GLY A 149 -21.45 -31.00 6.04
CA GLY A 149 -20.90 -30.33 4.86
C GLY A 149 -21.11 -28.82 4.91
N ILE A 150 -22.32 -28.36 5.27
CA ILE A 150 -22.62 -26.93 5.43
C ILE A 150 -21.73 -26.30 6.51
N LEU A 151 -21.60 -26.95 7.67
CA LEU A 151 -20.73 -26.46 8.74
C LEU A 151 -19.27 -26.38 8.28
N LEU A 152 -18.78 -27.37 7.55
CA LEU A 152 -17.40 -27.37 7.04
C LEU A 152 -17.16 -26.19 6.09
N ILE A 153 -18.07 -25.97 5.14
CA ILE A 153 -17.98 -24.84 4.21
C ILE A 153 -18.02 -23.51 4.98
N LEU A 154 -18.89 -23.41 5.99
CA LEU A 154 -18.99 -22.20 6.80
C LEU A 154 -17.69 -21.88 7.53
N VAL A 155 -17.13 -22.86 8.24
CA VAL A 155 -15.86 -22.75 8.96
C VAL A 155 -14.71 -22.41 8.00
N MET A 156 -14.70 -22.96 6.79
CA MET A 156 -13.70 -22.62 5.78
C MET A 156 -13.84 -21.15 5.33
N GLY A 157 -15.05 -20.65 5.12
CA GLY A 157 -15.30 -19.24 4.79
C GLY A 157 -14.95 -18.29 5.93
N THR A 158 -15.16 -18.71 7.18
CA THR A 158 -14.77 -17.92 8.37
C THR A 158 -13.26 -17.82 8.47
N ALA A 159 -12.55 -18.94 8.27
CA ALA A 159 -11.10 -18.98 8.24
C ALA A 159 -10.52 -18.11 7.13
N ALA A 160 -11.06 -18.19 5.91
CA ALA A 160 -10.59 -17.38 4.78
C ALA A 160 -10.75 -15.87 5.05
N SER A 161 -11.95 -15.43 5.49
CA SER A 161 -12.19 -14.02 5.83
C SER A 161 -11.32 -13.53 7.00
N ALA A 162 -11.09 -14.37 8.01
CA ALA A 162 -10.24 -14.05 9.16
C ALA A 162 -8.77 -13.86 8.75
N VAL A 163 -8.26 -14.69 7.84
CA VAL A 163 -6.90 -14.55 7.31
C VAL A 163 -6.75 -13.25 6.53
N TRP A 164 -7.75 -12.86 5.73
CA TRP A 164 -7.78 -11.55 5.06
C TRP A 164 -7.74 -10.38 6.04
N PHE A 165 -8.59 -10.42 7.07
CA PHE A 165 -8.58 -9.40 8.11
C PHE A 165 -7.22 -9.30 8.80
N TYR A 166 -6.62 -10.45 9.14
CA TYR A 166 -5.30 -10.49 9.76
C TYR A 166 -4.21 -9.93 8.83
N ALA A 167 -4.27 -10.25 7.54
CA ALA A 167 -3.33 -9.76 6.54
C ALA A 167 -3.39 -8.22 6.42
N PHE A 168 -4.60 -7.65 6.32
CA PHE A 168 -4.78 -6.19 6.31
C PHE A 168 -4.38 -5.53 7.64
N TYR A 169 -4.68 -6.16 8.77
CA TYR A 169 -4.25 -5.66 10.08
C TYR A 169 -2.73 -5.63 10.22
N ARG A 170 -2.04 -6.69 9.78
CA ARG A 170 -0.57 -6.76 9.78
C ARG A 170 0.04 -5.71 8.88
N MET A 171 -0.50 -5.51 7.68
CA MET A 171 -0.05 -4.44 6.78
C MET A 171 -0.24 -3.05 7.39
N ASN A 172 -1.38 -2.79 8.04
CA ASN A 172 -1.60 -1.49 8.68
C ASN A 172 -0.64 -1.22 9.84
N LYS A 173 -0.06 -2.27 10.44
CA LYS A 173 0.94 -2.15 11.52
C LYS A 173 2.38 -2.05 11.01
N THR A 174 2.71 -2.76 9.94
CA THR A 174 4.08 -2.91 9.46
C THR A 174 4.42 -1.98 8.28
N GLY A 175 3.41 -1.59 7.49
CA GLY A 175 3.64 -0.86 6.23
C GLY A 175 4.37 -1.69 5.18
N GLU A 176 4.41 -3.03 5.31
CA GLU A 176 5.03 -3.90 4.32
C GLU A 176 4.36 -3.69 2.94
N PRO A 177 5.13 -3.45 1.87
CA PRO A 177 4.58 -3.26 0.54
C PRO A 177 3.89 -4.53 0.05
N VAL A 178 2.85 -4.35 -0.76
CA VAL A 178 2.11 -5.47 -1.39
C VAL A 178 2.96 -6.21 -2.43
N CYS A 179 4.06 -5.61 -2.91
CA CYS A 179 4.86 -6.08 -4.03
C CYS A 179 6.20 -6.73 -3.62
N CYS A 180 6.65 -7.61 -4.53
CA CYS A 180 7.58 -8.74 -4.43
C CYS A 180 8.68 -8.78 -3.35
N PRO A 181 8.84 -9.93 -2.65
CA PRO A 181 7.99 -11.13 -2.68
C PRO A 181 6.66 -10.91 -1.94
N TYR A 182 5.57 -11.48 -2.45
CA TYR A 182 4.25 -11.35 -1.79
C TYR A 182 4.31 -11.89 -0.36
N PRO A 183 3.77 -11.16 0.63
CA PRO A 183 3.74 -11.63 2.00
C PRO A 183 2.95 -12.94 2.11
N THR A 184 3.49 -13.89 2.87
CA THR A 184 2.96 -15.25 2.99
C THR A 184 1.51 -15.29 3.48
N THR A 185 1.08 -14.29 4.26
CA THR A 185 -0.30 -14.17 4.74
C THR A 185 -1.30 -13.97 3.59
N PHE A 186 -0.93 -13.24 2.53
CA PHE A 186 -1.78 -13.04 1.36
C PHE A 186 -1.86 -14.31 0.51
N LEU A 187 -0.74 -15.01 0.35
CA LEU A 187 -0.73 -16.29 -0.36
C LEU A 187 -1.64 -17.31 0.32
N ILE A 188 -1.59 -17.38 1.66
CA ILE A 188 -2.49 -18.26 2.43
C ILE A 188 -3.95 -17.84 2.25
N ALA A 189 -4.25 -16.54 2.30
CA ALA A 189 -5.61 -16.04 2.10
C ALA A 189 -6.17 -16.46 0.73
N VAL A 190 -5.40 -16.26 -0.34
CA VAL A 190 -5.78 -16.63 -1.71
C VAL A 190 -5.96 -18.13 -1.85
N ILE A 191 -5.07 -18.95 -1.27
CA ILE A 191 -5.20 -20.41 -1.31
C ILE A 191 -6.48 -20.87 -0.60
N LEU A 192 -6.80 -20.29 0.55
CA LEU A 192 -8.03 -20.61 1.29
C LEU A 192 -9.28 -20.19 0.54
N ASP A 193 -9.28 -18.99 -0.07
CA ASP A 193 -10.40 -18.51 -0.88
C ASP A 193 -10.64 -19.38 -2.11
N VAL A 194 -9.58 -19.73 -2.85
CA VAL A 194 -9.68 -20.61 -4.03
C VAL A 194 -10.19 -21.99 -3.63
N SER A 195 -9.74 -22.50 -2.50
CA SER A 195 -10.21 -23.79 -1.96
C SER A 195 -11.70 -23.71 -1.63
N PHE A 196 -12.16 -22.64 -0.98
CA PHE A 196 -13.57 -22.43 -0.66
C PHE A 196 -14.44 -22.30 -1.93
N LEU A 197 -14.00 -21.52 -2.92
CA LEU A 197 -14.74 -21.33 -4.17
C LEU A 197 -14.87 -22.63 -4.98
N GLY A 198 -13.90 -23.55 -4.86
CA GLY A 198 -13.95 -24.86 -5.52
C GLY A 198 -14.95 -25.85 -4.90
N PHE A 199 -15.49 -25.57 -3.71
CA PHE A 199 -16.52 -26.39 -3.04
C PHE A 199 -17.95 -25.89 -3.27
N LEU A 200 -18.11 -24.71 -3.87
CA LEU A 200 -19.40 -24.03 -4.09
C LEU A 200 -19.89 -24.23 -5.53
#